data_AF-A0A7W8G1X9-F1
#
_entry.id   AF-A0A7W8G1X9-F1
#
_cell.length_a   1.000
_cell.length_b   1.000
_cell.length_c   1.000
_cell.angle_alpha   90.00
_cell.angle_beta   90.00
_cell.angle_gamma   90.00
#
_symmetry.space_group_name_H-M   'P 1'
#
loop_
_entity.id
_entity.type
_entity.pdbx_description
1 polymer ?
#
loop_
_entity_poly.entity_id
_entity_poly.type
_entity_poly.pdbx_seq_one_letter_code
_entity_poly.pdbx_strand_id
1 'polypeptide(L)'
;MIVGTDETYQEAKDSLARVQSFQTETLRRTDDLGAQLHFGEAIDPAQRLVDLFRRLSVEALQDFPDVVLSDIKNHANNVFNLFQQIVDFSPESGNPKQQRQQIVSQLIGAYPGTFQGLHPYIAYSLHRAADFQRLDAAARATLQSVEDRSTAFSEAMEKHEAEARRVLDEIRKVAAEEGVTQQAAHFRAESETHENNAEEWRKRTVRIAWLLGVFAVASLFIHRIPILRPDTIYDTIQLAISKILVFFVITYMLILSARNFMSHKHNSVVNKHRQNALVTHRALVEGAADSGARDAVMVHAASCIFSPQPTGYTQQGSDGEGSSPRSVIELASRSVVAAAKQSN
;
A
#
# COMPACT_ATOMS: atom_id res chain seq x y z
N MET A 1 -41.11 9.10 41.84
CA MET A 1 -42.28 9.36 42.70
C MET A 1 -43.10 8.08 42.66
N ILE A 2 -43.30 7.45 43.82
CA ILE A 2 -44.04 6.19 43.92
C ILE A 2 -45.53 6.52 43.91
N VAL A 3 -46.32 5.76 43.15
CA VAL A 3 -47.77 5.96 43.02
C VAL A 3 -48.54 5.40 44.24
N GLY A 4 -48.07 4.29 44.81
CA GLY A 4 -48.57 3.72 46.07
C GLY A 4 -47.89 4.30 47.32
N THR A 5 -48.17 3.70 48.48
CA THR A 5 -47.43 4.00 49.73
C THR A 5 -46.02 3.40 49.70
N ASP A 6 -45.07 4.07 50.36
CA ASP A 6 -43.68 3.58 50.42
C ASP A 6 -43.59 2.19 51.09
N GLU A 7 -44.45 1.92 52.08
CA GLU A 7 -44.51 0.63 52.79
C GLU A 7 -44.92 -0.52 51.86
N THR A 8 -46.06 -0.40 51.17
CA THR A 8 -46.56 -1.41 50.23
C THR A 8 -45.61 -1.63 49.04
N TYR A 9 -44.94 -0.57 48.59
CA TYR A 9 -43.93 -0.64 47.53
C TYR A 9 -42.71 -1.47 47.96
N GLN A 10 -42.14 -1.20 49.14
CA GLN A 10 -40.98 -1.95 49.61
C GLN A 10 -41.32 -3.41 49.89
N GLU A 11 -42.47 -3.68 50.50
CA GLU A 11 -42.91 -5.06 50.74
C GLU A 11 -43.09 -5.84 49.43
N ALA A 12 -43.74 -5.24 48.42
CA ALA A 12 -43.94 -5.88 47.13
C ALA A 12 -42.61 -6.11 46.40
N LYS A 13 -41.69 -5.14 46.49
CA LYS A 13 -40.35 -5.22 45.93
C LYS A 13 -39.53 -6.35 46.56
N ASP A 14 -39.52 -6.45 47.89
CA ASP A 14 -38.78 -7.49 48.60
C ASP A 14 -39.34 -8.87 48.32
N SER A 15 -40.68 -9.02 48.34
CA SER A 15 -41.35 -10.28 47.96
C SER A 15 -41.05 -10.68 46.52
N LEU A 16 -41.06 -9.75 45.57
CA LEU A 16 -40.73 -10.02 44.17
C LEU A 16 -39.27 -10.42 43.99
N ALA A 17 -38.34 -9.65 44.55
CA ALA A 17 -36.90 -9.90 44.45
C ALA A 17 -36.52 -11.26 45.05
N ARG A 18 -37.16 -11.65 46.16
CA ARG A 18 -36.97 -12.95 46.80
C ARG A 18 -37.33 -14.12 45.88
N VAL A 19 -38.43 -14.02 45.13
CA VAL A 19 -38.82 -15.08 44.17
C VAL A 19 -37.91 -15.05 42.94
N GLN A 20 -37.56 -13.87 42.41
CA GLN A 20 -36.71 -13.73 41.23
C GLN A 20 -35.29 -14.29 41.41
N SER A 21 -34.77 -14.17 42.63
CA SER A 21 -33.43 -14.64 43.03
C SER A 21 -33.42 -16.06 43.59
N PHE A 22 -34.58 -16.72 43.72
CA PHE A 22 -34.68 -18.06 44.28
C PHE A 22 -33.97 -19.09 43.38
N GLN A 23 -33.12 -19.92 43.99
CA GLN A 23 -32.38 -20.97 43.29
C GLN A 23 -33.19 -22.27 43.27
N THR A 24 -33.87 -22.54 42.16
CA THR A 24 -34.78 -23.69 42.01
C THR A 24 -34.11 -25.06 42.14
N GLU A 25 -32.81 -25.17 41.85
CA GLU A 25 -32.05 -26.40 42.03
C GLU A 25 -31.97 -26.85 43.51
N THR A 26 -32.04 -25.91 44.45
CA THR A 26 -32.07 -26.25 45.89
C THR A 26 -33.29 -27.07 46.29
N LEU A 27 -34.36 -27.02 45.49
CA LEU A 27 -35.58 -27.79 45.74
C LEU A 27 -35.37 -29.29 45.50
N ARG A 28 -34.36 -29.71 44.73
CA ARG A 28 -34.17 -31.11 44.33
C ARG A 28 -34.08 -32.08 45.51
N ARG A 29 -33.33 -31.70 46.56
CA ARG A 29 -33.14 -32.44 47.83
C ARG A 29 -32.85 -33.95 47.68
N THR A 30 -32.07 -34.34 46.66
CA THR A 30 -31.74 -35.75 46.41
C THR A 30 -30.85 -36.35 47.49
N ASP A 31 -29.93 -35.56 48.05
CA ASP A 31 -28.98 -36.03 49.06
C ASP A 31 -29.64 -36.25 50.43
N ASP A 32 -30.67 -35.45 50.77
CA ASP A 32 -31.35 -35.50 52.07
C ASP A 32 -32.54 -36.48 52.11
N LEU A 33 -33.30 -36.59 51.01
CA LEU A 33 -34.56 -37.35 50.96
C LEU A 33 -34.43 -38.68 50.20
N GLY A 34 -33.28 -38.93 49.57
CA GLY A 34 -33.02 -40.14 48.79
C GLY A 34 -33.86 -40.27 47.51
N ALA A 35 -33.68 -41.39 46.80
CA ALA A 35 -34.21 -41.60 45.45
C ALA A 35 -35.75 -41.69 45.36
N GLN A 36 -36.48 -41.85 46.46
CA GLN A 36 -37.95 -42.03 46.43
C GLN A 36 -38.75 -40.81 46.90
N LEU A 37 -38.14 -39.87 47.64
CA LEU A 37 -38.83 -38.72 48.22
C LEU A 37 -38.28 -37.37 47.74
N HIS A 38 -37.25 -37.36 46.89
CA HIS A 38 -36.71 -36.13 46.30
C HIS A 38 -37.75 -35.37 45.43
N PHE A 39 -37.56 -34.06 45.27
CA PHE A 39 -38.46 -33.17 44.53
C PHE A 39 -37.91 -32.81 43.14
N GLY A 40 -37.26 -33.77 42.46
CA GLY A 40 -36.72 -33.54 41.12
C GLY A 40 -37.79 -33.08 40.11
N GLU A 41 -39.00 -33.63 40.22
CA GLU A 41 -40.16 -33.28 39.40
C GLU A 41 -40.68 -31.84 39.64
N ALA A 42 -40.28 -31.20 40.74
CA ALA A 42 -40.70 -29.84 41.08
C ALA A 42 -39.80 -28.76 40.46
N ILE A 43 -38.61 -29.10 39.95
CA ILE A 43 -37.63 -28.14 39.46
C ILE A 43 -38.16 -27.38 38.23
N ASP A 44 -38.57 -28.09 37.19
CA ASP A 44 -39.06 -27.44 35.95
C ASP A 44 -40.31 -26.57 36.20
N PRO A 45 -41.34 -27.01 36.96
CA PRO A 45 -42.44 -26.15 37.36
C PRO A 45 -42.01 -24.92 38.17
N ALA A 46 -41.09 -25.08 39.13
CA ALA A 46 -40.56 -23.96 39.91
C ALA A 46 -39.81 -22.96 39.03
N GLN A 47 -38.99 -23.44 38.10
CA GLN A 47 -38.22 -22.61 37.18
C GLN A 47 -39.12 -21.76 36.29
N ARG A 48 -40.20 -22.35 35.77
CA ARG A 48 -41.20 -21.60 34.98
C ARG A 48 -41.87 -20.49 35.78
N LEU A 49 -42.16 -20.71 37.06
CA LEU A 49 -42.70 -19.69 37.95
C LEU A 49 -41.68 -18.57 38.18
N VAL A 50 -40.43 -18.89 38.54
CA VAL A 50 -39.37 -17.89 38.75
C VAL A 50 -39.14 -17.06 37.48
N ASP A 51 -39.06 -17.70 36.32
CA ASP A 51 -38.86 -17.02 35.05
C ASP A 51 -40.05 -16.12 34.65
N LEU A 52 -41.26 -16.44 35.09
CA LEU A 52 -42.42 -15.56 34.94
C LEU A 52 -42.24 -14.27 35.77
N PHE A 53 -41.85 -14.39 37.05
CA PHE A 53 -41.61 -13.22 37.91
C PHE A 53 -40.43 -12.38 37.41
N ARG A 54 -39.39 -12.98 36.82
CA ARG A 54 -38.25 -12.24 36.24
C ARG A 54 -38.61 -11.31 35.09
N ARG A 55 -39.74 -11.54 34.42
CA ARG A 55 -40.23 -10.67 33.34
C ARG A 55 -40.85 -9.37 33.87
N LEU A 56 -41.13 -9.29 35.17
CA LEU A 56 -41.63 -8.09 35.82
C LEU A 56 -40.43 -7.27 36.34
N SER A 57 -40.24 -6.05 35.82
CA SER A 57 -39.18 -5.16 36.29
C SER A 57 -39.50 -4.64 37.69
N VAL A 58 -38.51 -4.69 38.57
CA VAL A 58 -38.58 -4.10 39.92
C VAL A 58 -38.76 -2.57 39.83
N GLU A 59 -38.24 -1.94 38.78
CA GLU A 59 -38.38 -0.50 38.54
C GLU A 59 -39.81 -0.14 38.12
N ALA A 60 -40.51 -1.04 37.44
CA ALA A 60 -41.89 -0.82 37.03
C ALA A 60 -42.85 -0.71 38.22
N LEU A 61 -42.50 -1.31 39.37
CA LEU A 61 -43.32 -1.29 40.58
C LEU A 61 -43.65 0.11 41.07
N GLN A 62 -42.79 1.10 40.85
CA GLN A 62 -43.03 2.47 41.34
C GLN A 62 -44.26 3.15 40.71
N ASP A 63 -44.73 2.64 39.56
CA ASP A 63 -45.89 3.19 38.85
C ASP A 63 -47.22 2.52 39.24
N PHE A 64 -47.16 1.43 40.01
CA PHE A 64 -48.35 0.68 40.37
C PHE A 64 -49.03 1.21 41.64
N PRO A 65 -50.37 1.25 41.68
CA PRO A 65 -51.12 1.60 42.89
C PRO A 65 -51.08 0.46 43.92
N ASP A 66 -51.40 0.77 45.18
CA ASP A 66 -51.31 -0.17 46.31
C ASP A 66 -52.04 -1.49 46.12
N VAL A 67 -53.18 -1.46 45.43
CA VAL A 67 -53.96 -2.67 45.11
C VAL A 67 -53.13 -3.63 44.25
N VAL A 68 -52.49 -3.10 43.21
CA VAL A 68 -51.65 -3.89 42.29
C VAL A 68 -50.37 -4.36 42.97
N LEU A 69 -49.75 -3.49 43.78
CA LEU A 69 -48.56 -3.87 44.58
C LEU A 69 -48.89 -5.01 45.54
N SER A 70 -50.05 -4.94 46.19
CA SER A 70 -50.54 -6.00 47.08
C SER A 70 -50.80 -7.30 46.32
N ASP A 71 -51.39 -7.23 45.12
CA ASP A 71 -51.62 -8.41 44.29
C ASP A 71 -50.31 -9.08 43.85
N ILE A 72 -49.32 -8.30 43.40
CA ILE A 72 -47.99 -8.79 43.04
C ILE A 72 -47.30 -9.43 44.27
N LYS A 73 -47.35 -8.76 45.42
CA LYS A 73 -46.84 -9.26 46.70
C LYS A 73 -47.48 -10.61 47.06
N ASN A 74 -48.80 -10.70 46.96
CA ASN A 74 -49.55 -11.90 47.30
C ASN A 74 -49.19 -13.07 46.38
N HIS A 75 -49.10 -12.85 45.07
CA HIS A 75 -48.64 -13.88 44.13
C HIS A 75 -47.21 -14.35 44.42
N ALA A 76 -46.29 -13.42 44.69
CA ALA A 76 -44.91 -13.74 45.04
C ALA A 76 -44.82 -14.53 46.36
N ASN A 77 -45.56 -14.12 47.39
CA ASN A 77 -45.61 -14.82 48.67
C ASN A 77 -46.21 -16.22 48.53
N ASN A 78 -47.29 -16.38 47.77
CA ASN A 78 -47.93 -17.68 47.56
C ASN A 78 -46.97 -18.68 46.90
N VAL A 79 -46.23 -18.24 45.87
CA VAL A 79 -45.23 -19.09 45.19
C VAL A 79 -44.04 -19.38 46.09
N PHE A 80 -43.55 -18.39 46.84
CA PHE A 80 -42.45 -18.60 47.78
C PHE A 80 -42.83 -19.56 48.91
N ASN A 81 -44.05 -19.49 49.42
CA ASN A 81 -44.55 -20.42 50.44
C ASN A 81 -44.59 -21.86 49.92
N LEU A 82 -44.93 -22.08 48.64
CA LEU A 82 -44.84 -23.41 48.01
C LEU A 82 -43.39 -23.90 47.95
N PHE A 83 -42.44 -23.02 47.64
CA PHE A 83 -41.01 -23.37 47.69
C PHE A 83 -40.56 -23.72 49.12
N GLN A 84 -41.00 -22.96 50.13
CA GLN A 84 -40.71 -23.26 51.53
C GLN A 84 -41.31 -24.60 51.97
N GLN A 85 -42.53 -24.94 51.57
CA GLN A 85 -43.12 -26.25 51.88
C GLN A 85 -42.27 -27.42 51.35
N ILE A 86 -41.56 -27.23 50.24
CA ILE A 86 -40.63 -28.22 49.68
C ILE A 86 -39.33 -28.26 50.50
N VAL A 87 -38.78 -27.09 50.85
CA VAL A 87 -37.56 -26.97 51.66
C VAL A 87 -37.75 -27.56 53.06
N ASP A 88 -38.90 -27.29 53.69
CA ASP A 88 -39.23 -27.69 55.07
C ASP A 88 -39.83 -29.10 55.16
N PHE A 89 -40.00 -29.80 54.03
CA PHE A 89 -40.57 -31.15 54.00
C PHE A 89 -39.74 -32.14 54.84
N SER A 90 -40.40 -32.91 55.71
CA SER A 90 -39.79 -33.94 56.56
C SER A 90 -40.41 -35.32 56.31
N PRO A 91 -39.59 -36.39 56.20
CA PRO A 91 -40.07 -37.75 55.96
C PRO A 91 -40.68 -38.43 57.20
N GLU A 92 -40.65 -37.79 58.38
CA GLU A 92 -41.19 -38.35 59.64
C GLU A 92 -42.72 -38.25 59.76
N SER A 93 -43.40 -37.66 58.77
CA SER A 93 -44.86 -37.57 58.75
C SER A 93 -45.52 -38.92 58.48
N GLY A 94 -46.76 -39.13 58.94
CA GLY A 94 -47.46 -40.41 58.80
C GLY A 94 -47.73 -40.87 57.36
N ASN A 95 -47.54 -40.02 56.35
CA ASN A 95 -47.68 -40.36 54.94
C ASN A 95 -46.87 -39.43 53.99
N PRO A 96 -45.53 -39.55 53.95
CA PRO A 96 -44.64 -38.57 53.32
C PRO A 96 -44.72 -38.61 51.79
N LYS A 97 -44.99 -39.78 51.19
CA LYS A 97 -45.15 -39.92 49.73
C LYS A 97 -46.37 -39.16 49.20
N GLN A 98 -47.51 -39.29 49.88
CA GLN A 98 -48.73 -38.58 49.51
C GLN A 98 -48.57 -37.07 49.69
N GLN A 99 -47.94 -36.64 50.79
CA GLN A 99 -47.68 -35.23 51.07
C GLN A 99 -46.75 -34.60 50.01
N ARG A 100 -45.66 -35.27 49.65
CA ARG A 100 -44.78 -34.86 48.54
C ARG A 100 -45.59 -34.67 47.25
N GLN A 101 -46.40 -35.66 46.87
CA GLN A 101 -47.15 -35.63 45.62
C GLN A 101 -48.18 -34.49 45.59
N GLN A 102 -48.79 -34.17 46.73
CA GLN A 102 -49.68 -33.01 46.86
C GLN A 102 -48.93 -31.69 46.64
N ILE A 103 -47.77 -31.50 47.26
CA ILE A 103 -46.97 -30.28 47.12
C ILE A 103 -46.53 -30.10 45.65
N VAL A 104 -46.04 -31.17 45.00
CA VAL A 104 -45.66 -31.14 43.58
C VAL A 104 -46.86 -30.78 42.70
N SER A 105 -48.03 -31.38 42.96
CA SER A 105 -49.25 -31.07 42.21
C SER A 105 -49.72 -29.63 42.41
N GLN A 106 -49.62 -29.08 43.61
CA GLN A 106 -49.93 -27.68 43.90
C GLN A 106 -48.98 -26.73 43.17
N LEU A 107 -47.69 -27.05 43.15
CA LEU A 107 -46.69 -26.25 42.44
C LEU A 107 -46.95 -26.23 40.93
N ILE A 108 -47.24 -27.39 40.33
CA ILE A 108 -47.61 -27.49 38.91
C ILE A 108 -48.88 -26.67 38.63
N GLY A 109 -49.88 -26.76 39.51
CA GLY A 109 -51.14 -26.04 39.40
C GLY A 109 -51.06 -24.53 39.66
N ALA A 110 -49.96 -24.02 40.24
CA ALA A 110 -49.83 -22.61 40.59
C ALA A 110 -49.55 -21.70 39.37
N TYR A 111 -49.00 -22.25 38.28
CA TYR A 111 -48.59 -21.45 37.12
C TYR A 111 -49.75 -20.71 36.42
N PRO A 112 -50.88 -21.34 36.06
CA PRO A 112 -51.96 -20.66 35.34
C PRO A 112 -52.53 -19.45 36.08
N GLY A 113 -52.79 -19.59 37.38
CA GLY A 113 -53.32 -18.50 38.21
C GLY A 113 -52.33 -17.36 38.38
N THR A 114 -51.04 -17.69 38.57
CA THR A 114 -49.97 -16.69 38.68
C THR A 114 -49.77 -15.94 37.35
N PHE A 115 -49.81 -16.65 36.22
CA PHE A 115 -49.71 -16.04 34.89
C PHE A 115 -50.87 -15.09 34.63
N GLN A 116 -52.11 -15.52 34.90
CA GLN A 116 -53.29 -14.70 34.66
C GLN A 116 -53.29 -13.42 35.52
N GLY A 117 -52.84 -13.51 36.77
CA GLY A 117 -52.73 -12.36 37.67
C GLY A 117 -51.62 -11.38 37.28
N LEU A 118 -50.48 -11.87 36.80
CA LEU A 118 -49.29 -11.02 36.56
C LEU A 118 -49.13 -10.53 35.12
N HIS A 119 -49.75 -11.18 34.13
CA HIS A 119 -49.57 -10.84 32.72
C HIS A 119 -49.83 -9.35 32.38
N PRO A 120 -50.90 -8.69 32.89
CA PRO A 120 -51.13 -7.27 32.60
C PRO A 120 -49.97 -6.36 33.07
N TYR A 121 -49.37 -6.68 34.22
CA TYR A 121 -48.27 -5.89 34.80
C TYR A 121 -46.95 -6.17 34.10
N ILE A 122 -46.73 -7.40 33.66
CA ILE A 122 -45.58 -7.78 32.82
C ILE A 122 -45.63 -7.01 31.49
N ALA A 123 -46.80 -6.94 30.84
CA ALA A 123 -46.97 -6.19 29.60
C ALA A 123 -46.67 -4.70 29.78
N TYR A 124 -47.15 -4.10 30.87
CA TYR A 124 -46.83 -2.71 31.23
C TYR A 124 -45.33 -2.49 31.47
N SER A 125 -44.71 -3.37 32.28
CA SER A 125 -43.27 -3.34 32.57
C SER A 125 -42.43 -3.42 31.30
N LEU A 126 -42.80 -4.30 30.36
CA LEU A 126 -42.09 -4.46 29.10
C LEU A 126 -42.25 -3.23 28.20
N HIS A 127 -43.45 -2.64 28.15
CA HIS A 127 -43.70 -1.41 27.41
C HIS A 127 -42.90 -0.24 27.98
N ARG A 128 -42.82 -0.10 29.31
CA ARG A 128 -42.04 0.94 29.98
C ARG A 128 -40.54 0.81 29.70
N ALA A 129 -40.02 -0.41 29.63
CA ALA A 129 -38.62 -0.65 29.27
C ALA A 129 -38.33 -0.38 27.78
N ALA A 130 -39.33 -0.56 26.91
CA ALA A 130 -39.26 -0.31 25.47
C ALA A 130 -39.72 1.12 25.11
N ASP A 131 -38.94 2.12 25.50
CA ASP A 131 -39.17 3.52 25.14
C ASP A 131 -38.77 3.78 23.66
N PHE A 132 -39.63 3.32 22.73
CA PHE A 132 -39.40 3.30 21.27
C PHE A 132 -39.02 4.66 20.68
N GLN A 133 -39.51 5.76 21.24
CA GLN A 133 -39.25 7.12 20.74
C GLN A 133 -37.79 7.52 20.92
N ARG A 134 -37.16 7.11 22.02
CA ARG A 134 -35.74 7.40 22.28
C ARG A 134 -34.82 6.60 21.36
N LEU A 135 -35.23 5.37 21.04
CA LEU A 135 -34.51 4.48 20.15
C LEU A 135 -34.55 4.95 18.68
N ASP A 136 -35.72 5.43 18.20
CA ASP A 136 -35.85 5.97 16.84
C ASP A 136 -35.07 7.28 16.66
N ALA A 137 -35.10 8.17 17.66
CA ALA A 137 -34.32 9.41 17.64
C ALA A 137 -32.81 9.14 17.61
N ALA A 138 -32.33 8.17 18.41
CA ALA A 138 -30.93 7.78 18.41
C ALA A 138 -30.50 7.15 17.08
N ALA A 139 -31.34 6.31 16.47
CA ALA A 139 -31.07 5.67 15.18
C ALA A 139 -30.97 6.68 14.03
N ARG A 140 -31.84 7.69 14.00
CA ARG A 140 -31.76 8.77 12.98
C ARG A 140 -30.50 9.62 13.15
N ALA A 141 -30.12 9.93 14.39
CA ALA A 141 -28.89 10.67 14.66
C ALA A 141 -27.62 9.91 14.24
N THR A 142 -27.57 8.60 14.46
CA THR A 142 -26.45 7.77 13.98
C THR A 142 -26.43 7.67 12.47
N LEU A 143 -27.56 7.50 11.78
CA LEU A 143 -27.62 7.49 10.32
C LEU A 143 -27.12 8.80 9.71
N GLN A 144 -27.54 9.95 10.25
CA GLN A 144 -27.05 11.25 9.79
C GLN A 144 -25.53 11.37 10.00
N SER A 145 -25.02 10.95 11.16
CA SER A 145 -23.58 10.99 11.43
C SER A 145 -22.76 10.10 10.50
N VAL A 146 -23.36 9.01 10.00
CA VAL A 146 -22.73 8.12 9.02
C VAL A 146 -22.72 8.78 7.64
N GLU A 147 -23.81 9.42 7.24
CA GLU A 147 -23.90 10.17 5.98
C GLU A 147 -22.92 11.35 5.94
N ASP A 148 -22.86 12.15 7.00
CA ASP A 148 -21.91 13.27 7.13
C ASP A 148 -20.45 12.80 7.10
N ARG A 149 -20.15 11.66 7.74
CA ARG A 149 -18.79 11.06 7.67
C ARG A 149 -18.48 10.52 6.30
N SER A 150 -19.46 9.91 5.62
CA SER A 150 -19.28 9.38 4.28
C SER A 150 -19.00 10.50 3.26
N THR A 151 -19.73 11.61 3.35
CA THR A 151 -19.53 12.79 2.48
C THR A 151 -18.17 13.43 2.72
N ALA A 152 -17.79 13.68 3.98
CA ALA A 152 -16.48 14.21 4.34
C ALA A 152 -15.33 13.27 3.88
N PHE A 153 -15.52 11.95 3.99
CA PHE A 153 -14.56 10.98 3.50
C PHE A 153 -14.41 11.02 1.98
N SER A 154 -15.52 11.10 1.23
CA SER A 154 -15.49 11.25 -0.23
C SER A 154 -14.75 12.52 -0.67
N GLU A 155 -15.00 13.66 -0.03
CA GLU A 155 -14.29 14.91 -0.32
C GLU A 155 -12.79 14.81 -0.01
N ALA A 156 -12.41 14.14 1.08
CA ALA A 156 -11.01 13.90 1.43
C ALA A 156 -10.34 12.97 0.40
N MET A 157 -11.04 11.94 -0.09
CA MET A 157 -10.55 11.06 -1.15
C MET A 157 -10.30 11.80 -2.46
N GLU A 158 -11.22 12.66 -2.89
CA GLU A 158 -11.01 13.48 -4.10
C GLU A 158 -9.78 14.40 -3.96
N LYS A 159 -9.60 15.02 -2.79
CA LYS A 159 -8.40 15.85 -2.51
C LYS A 159 -7.12 15.01 -2.54
N HIS A 160 -7.12 13.85 -1.89
CA HIS A 160 -5.95 12.97 -1.89
C HIS A 160 -5.65 12.40 -3.28
N GLU A 161 -6.66 12.12 -4.09
CA GLU A 161 -6.45 11.71 -5.49
C GLU A 161 -5.82 12.84 -6.31
N ALA A 162 -6.32 14.07 -6.18
CA ALA A 162 -5.77 15.23 -6.87
C ALA A 162 -4.32 15.49 -6.44
N GLU A 163 -4.02 15.39 -5.14
CA GLU A 163 -2.67 15.57 -4.61
C GLU A 163 -1.72 14.45 -5.07
N ALA A 164 -2.16 13.19 -5.04
CA ALA A 164 -1.36 12.06 -5.53
C ALA A 164 -1.04 12.20 -7.02
N ARG A 165 -2.01 12.63 -7.84
CA ARG A 165 -1.78 12.94 -9.26
C ARG A 165 -0.73 14.04 -9.43
N ARG A 166 -0.81 15.12 -8.63
CA ARG A 166 0.16 16.22 -8.64
C ARG A 166 1.56 15.74 -8.28
N VAL A 167 1.70 14.95 -7.21
CA VAL A 167 2.98 14.40 -6.75
C VAL A 167 3.57 13.44 -7.79
N LEU A 168 2.76 12.58 -8.40
CA LEU A 168 3.22 11.69 -9.47
C LEU A 168 3.71 12.46 -10.70
N ASP A 169 3.03 13.54 -11.07
CA ASP A 169 3.44 14.40 -12.18
C ASP A 169 4.78 15.11 -11.87
N GLU A 170 4.94 15.61 -10.65
CA GLU A 170 6.18 16.21 -10.17
C GLU A 170 7.34 15.21 -10.15
N ILE A 171 7.13 13.98 -9.66
CA ILE A 171 8.13 12.91 -9.69
C ILE A 171 8.54 12.58 -11.12
N ARG A 172 7.56 12.44 -12.05
CA ARG A 172 7.85 12.18 -13.46
C ARG A 172 8.65 13.30 -14.10
N LYS A 173 8.31 14.55 -13.78
CA LYS A 173 9.03 15.72 -14.23
C LYS A 173 10.47 15.69 -13.73
N VAL A 174 10.70 15.59 -12.42
CA VAL A 174 12.03 15.55 -11.79
C VAL A 174 12.86 14.38 -12.33
N ALA A 175 12.28 13.18 -12.47
CA ALA A 175 12.98 12.02 -13.03
C ALA A 175 13.42 12.26 -14.48
N ALA A 176 12.59 12.93 -15.29
CA ALA A 176 12.96 13.35 -16.64
C ALA A 176 14.03 14.47 -16.63
N GLU A 177 13.96 15.43 -15.69
CA GLU A 177 14.95 16.50 -15.58
C GLU A 177 16.32 15.98 -15.15
N GLU A 178 16.39 15.21 -14.06
CA GLU A 178 17.63 14.70 -13.47
C GLU A 178 18.29 13.66 -14.38
N GLY A 179 17.51 12.73 -14.96
CA GLY A 179 18.05 11.69 -15.84
C GLY A 179 18.69 12.26 -17.10
N VAL A 180 18.03 13.22 -17.77
CA VAL A 180 18.56 13.86 -18.99
C VAL A 180 19.73 14.78 -18.65
N THR A 181 19.66 15.51 -17.52
CA THR A 181 20.73 16.43 -17.10
C THR A 181 22.00 15.68 -16.71
N GLN A 182 21.87 14.56 -15.98
CA GLN A 182 23.02 13.75 -15.58
C GLN A 182 23.74 13.13 -16.79
N GLN A 183 22.99 12.58 -17.75
CA GLN A 183 23.58 12.02 -18.98
C GLN A 183 24.22 13.11 -19.85
N ALA A 184 23.59 14.28 -19.96
CA ALA A 184 24.18 15.42 -20.67
C ALA A 184 25.50 15.88 -19.98
N ALA A 185 25.53 15.92 -18.65
CA ALA A 185 26.74 16.25 -17.90
C ALA A 185 27.86 15.21 -18.11
N HIS A 186 27.52 13.91 -18.15
CA HIS A 186 28.48 12.84 -18.45
C HIS A 186 29.08 12.99 -19.86
N PHE A 187 28.25 13.17 -20.90
CA PHE A 187 28.75 13.39 -22.26
C PHE A 187 29.58 14.67 -22.40
N ARG A 188 29.27 15.71 -21.62
CA ARG A 188 30.08 16.91 -21.56
C ARG A 188 31.47 16.62 -20.99
N ALA A 189 31.55 15.94 -19.84
CA ALA A 189 32.81 15.59 -19.21
C ALA A 189 33.68 14.69 -20.11
N GLU A 190 33.07 13.74 -20.80
CA GLU A 190 33.77 12.87 -21.75
C GLU A 190 34.27 13.65 -22.98
N SER A 191 33.47 14.60 -23.47
CA SER A 191 33.87 15.50 -24.57
C SER A 191 35.07 16.36 -24.17
N GLU A 192 35.04 16.98 -22.99
CA GLU A 192 36.15 17.79 -22.46
C GLU A 192 37.42 16.94 -22.24
N THR A 193 37.28 15.70 -21.76
CA THR A 193 38.39 14.77 -21.59
C THR A 193 39.04 14.41 -22.93
N HIS A 194 38.24 14.06 -23.93
CA HIS A 194 38.74 13.79 -25.28
C HIS A 194 39.31 15.02 -25.97
N GLU A 195 38.75 16.21 -25.72
CA GLU A 195 39.26 17.49 -26.22
C GLU A 195 40.67 17.78 -25.67
N ASN A 196 40.85 17.61 -24.36
CA ASN A 196 42.14 17.77 -23.68
C ASN A 196 43.18 16.76 -24.21
N ASN A 197 42.79 15.49 -24.32
CA ASN A 197 43.66 14.43 -24.87
C ASN A 197 44.02 14.70 -26.33
N ALA A 198 43.08 15.18 -27.14
CA ALA A 198 43.37 15.61 -28.51
C ALA A 198 44.41 16.74 -28.51
N GLU A 199 44.28 17.74 -27.64
CA GLU A 199 45.26 18.83 -27.60
C GLU A 199 46.66 18.34 -27.19
N GLU A 200 46.75 17.36 -26.29
CA GLU A 200 48.01 16.71 -25.96
C GLU A 200 48.61 15.96 -27.15
N TRP A 201 47.82 15.16 -27.87
CA TRP A 201 48.26 14.46 -29.08
C TRP A 201 48.64 15.42 -30.21
N ARG A 202 47.99 16.59 -30.31
CA ARG A 202 48.40 17.67 -31.23
C ARG A 202 49.80 18.14 -30.89
N LYS A 203 50.08 18.44 -29.61
CA LYS A 203 51.40 18.86 -29.14
C LYS A 203 52.46 17.78 -29.41
N ARG A 204 52.14 16.50 -29.16
CA ARG A 204 53.04 15.36 -29.46
C ARG A 204 53.34 15.23 -30.96
N THR A 205 52.31 15.33 -31.81
CA THR A 205 52.45 15.31 -33.28
C THR A 205 53.37 16.44 -33.76
N VAL A 206 53.19 17.66 -33.26
CA VAL A 206 54.05 18.82 -33.60
C VAL A 206 55.50 18.58 -33.17
N ARG A 207 55.73 18.04 -31.97
CA ARG A 207 57.10 17.71 -31.49
C ARG A 207 57.77 16.65 -32.36
N ILE A 208 57.05 15.59 -32.74
CA ILE A 208 57.58 14.52 -33.61
C ILE A 208 57.86 15.06 -35.02
N ALA A 209 57.01 15.96 -35.55
CA ALA A 209 57.25 16.61 -36.83
C ALA A 209 58.55 17.45 -36.80
N TRP A 210 58.77 18.21 -35.72
CA TRP A 210 60.04 18.92 -35.50
C TRP A 210 61.23 17.96 -35.38
N LEU A 211 61.09 16.86 -34.62
CA LEU A 211 62.12 15.83 -34.50
C LEU A 211 62.49 15.24 -35.87
N LEU A 212 61.50 14.94 -36.71
CA LEU A 212 61.69 14.42 -38.06
C LEU A 212 62.43 15.44 -38.94
N GLY A 213 62.04 16.72 -38.89
CA GLY A 213 62.71 17.79 -39.61
C GLY A 213 64.17 17.97 -39.17
N VAL A 214 64.42 17.99 -37.87
CA VAL A 214 65.78 18.07 -37.30
C VAL A 214 66.60 16.85 -37.71
N PHE A 215 66.04 15.64 -37.63
CA PHE A 215 66.71 14.41 -38.06
C PHE A 215 67.05 14.45 -39.56
N ALA A 216 66.13 14.91 -40.41
CA ALA A 216 66.37 15.04 -41.84
C ALA A 216 67.53 16.01 -42.13
N VAL A 217 67.54 17.19 -41.49
CA VAL A 217 68.63 18.17 -41.63
C VAL A 217 69.94 17.62 -41.09
N ALA A 218 69.95 17.07 -39.87
CA ALA A 218 71.14 16.50 -39.25
C ALA A 218 71.73 15.36 -40.10
N SER A 219 70.86 14.50 -40.66
CA SER A 219 71.25 13.38 -41.53
C SER A 219 72.05 13.81 -42.77
N LEU A 220 71.81 15.02 -43.29
CA LEU A 220 72.60 15.60 -44.38
C LEU A 220 74.04 15.92 -43.93
N PHE A 221 74.26 16.31 -42.68
CA PHE A 221 75.57 16.73 -42.17
C PHE A 221 76.37 15.62 -41.47
N ILE A 222 75.77 14.47 -41.15
CA ILE A 222 76.43 13.34 -40.45
C ILE A 222 77.73 12.88 -41.13
N HIS A 223 77.79 12.88 -42.47
CA HIS A 223 78.97 12.49 -43.25
C HIS A 223 80.21 13.38 -43.04
N ARG A 224 80.05 14.57 -42.43
CA ARG A 224 81.12 15.54 -42.17
C ARG A 224 81.79 15.34 -40.80
N ILE A 225 81.23 14.49 -39.93
CA ILE A 225 81.77 14.21 -38.60
C ILE A 225 82.85 13.11 -38.72
N PRO A 226 84.10 13.35 -38.30
CA PRO A 226 85.22 12.42 -38.54
C PRO A 226 85.03 11.00 -37.99
N ILE A 227 84.25 10.85 -36.91
CA ILE A 227 84.00 9.57 -36.22
C ILE A 227 82.95 8.69 -36.94
N LEU A 228 82.10 9.29 -37.80
CA LEU A 228 81.00 8.61 -38.49
C LEU A 228 81.22 8.58 -40.02
N ARG A 229 82.45 8.86 -40.47
CA ARG A 229 82.81 8.83 -41.88
C ARG A 229 82.95 7.36 -42.30
N PRO A 230 82.19 6.89 -43.30
CA PRO A 230 82.36 5.53 -43.78
C PRO A 230 83.67 5.44 -44.56
N ASP A 231 84.56 4.55 -44.13
CA ASP A 231 85.82 4.25 -44.84
C ASP A 231 85.60 3.14 -45.89
N THR A 232 84.57 2.30 -45.72
CA THR A 232 84.23 1.19 -46.62
C THR A 232 82.83 1.35 -47.26
N ILE A 233 82.63 0.72 -48.42
CA ILE A 233 81.31 0.63 -49.09
C ILE A 233 80.27 -0.03 -48.16
N TYR A 234 80.67 -1.05 -47.38
CA TYR A 234 79.80 -1.72 -46.41
C TYR A 234 79.27 -0.75 -45.34
N ASP A 235 80.14 0.08 -44.76
CA ASP A 235 79.77 1.07 -43.74
C ASP A 235 78.81 2.13 -44.31
N THR A 236 78.99 2.48 -45.59
CA THR A 236 78.09 3.41 -46.31
C THR A 236 76.69 2.82 -46.46
N ILE A 237 76.60 1.54 -46.84
CA ILE A 237 75.32 0.82 -46.99
C ILE A 237 74.63 0.67 -45.63
N GLN A 238 75.36 0.29 -44.57
CA GLN A 238 74.82 0.17 -43.21
C GLN A 238 74.30 1.51 -42.67
N LEU A 239 75.04 2.61 -42.91
CA LEU A 239 74.63 3.96 -42.52
C LEU A 239 73.41 4.45 -43.31
N ALA A 240 73.28 4.08 -44.58
CA ALA A 240 72.09 4.38 -45.37
C ALA A 240 70.85 3.61 -44.88
N ILE A 241 70.97 2.31 -44.62
CA ILE A 241 69.89 1.46 -44.12
C ILE A 241 69.39 1.93 -42.75
N SER A 242 70.30 2.24 -41.82
CA SER A 242 69.95 2.74 -40.49
C SER A 242 69.23 4.09 -40.55
N LYS A 243 69.63 5.01 -41.44
CA LYS A 243 68.91 6.27 -41.67
C LYS A 243 67.49 6.05 -42.17
N ILE A 244 67.31 5.16 -43.14
CA ILE A 244 65.98 4.81 -43.68
C ILE A 244 65.12 4.19 -42.59
N LEU A 245 65.68 3.28 -41.79
CA LEU A 245 64.96 2.64 -40.69
C LEU A 245 64.50 3.68 -39.65
N VAL A 246 65.39 4.56 -39.18
CA VAL A 246 65.03 5.61 -38.21
C VAL A 246 64.01 6.58 -38.79
N PHE A 247 64.16 6.98 -40.06
CA PHE A 247 63.18 7.82 -40.75
C PHE A 247 61.79 7.16 -40.80
N PHE A 248 61.73 5.88 -41.15
CA PHE A 248 60.47 5.12 -41.21
C PHE A 248 59.81 5.03 -39.82
N VAL A 249 60.59 4.75 -38.77
CA VAL A 249 60.08 4.68 -37.40
C VAL A 249 59.50 6.02 -36.94
N ILE A 250 60.21 7.13 -37.16
CA ILE A 250 59.73 8.47 -36.77
C ILE A 250 58.48 8.85 -37.60
N THR A 251 58.48 8.56 -38.90
CA THR A 251 57.33 8.82 -39.78
C THR A 251 56.11 8.00 -39.35
N TYR A 252 56.29 6.73 -39.00
CA TYR A 252 55.21 5.89 -38.47
C TYR A 252 54.65 6.45 -37.15
N MET A 253 55.52 6.88 -36.23
CA MET A 253 55.10 7.51 -34.97
C MET A 253 54.35 8.83 -35.20
N LEU A 254 54.73 9.61 -36.22
CA LEU A 254 54.01 10.82 -36.63
C LEU A 254 52.60 10.49 -37.12
N ILE A 255 52.47 9.48 -38.00
CA ILE A 255 51.17 9.02 -38.53
C ILE A 255 50.28 8.50 -37.39
N LEU A 256 50.82 7.70 -36.47
CA LEU A 256 50.09 7.18 -35.32
C LEU A 256 49.60 8.30 -34.40
N SER A 257 50.45 9.30 -34.12
CA SER A 257 50.09 10.45 -33.29
C SER A 257 49.01 11.31 -33.94
N ALA A 258 49.10 11.54 -35.26
CA ALA A 258 48.08 12.23 -36.03
C ALA A 258 46.75 11.47 -36.03
N ARG A 259 46.77 10.14 -36.20
CA ARG A 259 45.55 9.31 -36.12
C ARG A 259 44.89 9.37 -34.74
N ASN A 260 45.67 9.31 -33.66
CA ASN A 260 45.14 9.44 -32.30
C ASN A 260 44.52 10.81 -32.05
N PHE A 261 45.14 11.89 -32.55
CA PHE A 261 44.56 13.24 -32.50
C PHE A 261 43.18 13.28 -33.16
N MET A 262 43.08 12.74 -34.38
CA MET A 262 41.84 12.73 -35.15
C MET A 262 40.75 11.89 -34.45
N SER A 263 41.11 10.74 -33.87
CA SER A 263 40.18 9.89 -33.12
C SER A 263 39.64 10.58 -31.87
N HIS A 264 40.49 11.22 -31.06
CA HIS A 264 40.03 11.98 -29.90
C HIS A 264 39.18 13.19 -30.29
N LYS A 265 39.49 13.87 -31.39
CA LYS A 265 38.65 14.95 -31.92
C LYS A 265 37.27 14.47 -32.38
N HIS A 266 37.21 13.33 -33.05
CA HIS A 266 35.96 12.68 -33.43
C HIS A 266 35.10 12.42 -32.19
N ASN A 267 35.64 11.73 -31.19
CA ASN A 267 34.89 11.39 -29.98
C ASN A 267 34.46 12.63 -29.19
N SER A 268 35.32 13.66 -29.12
CA SER A 268 34.97 14.95 -28.50
C SER A 268 33.75 15.58 -29.17
N VAL A 269 33.74 15.66 -30.50
CA VAL A 269 32.64 16.25 -31.28
C VAL A 269 31.35 15.42 -31.17
N VAL A 270 31.45 14.09 -31.25
CA VAL A 270 30.29 13.19 -31.10
C VAL A 270 29.67 13.34 -29.71
N ASN A 271 30.47 13.31 -28.65
CA ASN A 271 29.95 13.48 -27.30
C ASN A 271 29.39 14.88 -27.07
N LYS A 272 29.98 15.91 -27.66
CA LYS A 272 29.42 17.27 -27.63
C LYS A 272 28.07 17.34 -28.34
N HIS A 273 27.93 16.67 -29.47
CA HIS A 273 26.65 16.58 -30.17
C HIS A 273 25.59 15.86 -29.33
N ARG A 274 25.94 14.72 -28.72
CA ARG A 274 25.05 13.96 -27.82
C ARG A 274 24.57 14.81 -26.63
N GLN A 275 25.48 15.56 -26.01
CA GLN A 275 25.14 16.51 -24.97
C GLN A 275 24.10 17.53 -25.48
N ASN A 276 24.38 18.18 -26.61
CA ASN A 276 23.50 19.21 -27.15
C ASN A 276 22.13 18.62 -27.51
N ALA A 277 22.09 17.44 -28.14
CA ALA A 277 20.87 16.73 -28.50
C ALA A 277 20.01 16.41 -27.27
N LEU A 278 20.60 15.92 -26.17
CA LEU A 278 19.89 15.65 -24.91
C LEU A 278 19.30 16.92 -24.30
N VAL A 279 20.06 18.02 -24.26
CA VAL A 279 19.60 19.31 -23.72
C VAL A 279 18.47 19.89 -24.57
N THR A 280 18.57 19.83 -25.90
CA THR A 280 17.54 20.36 -26.80
C THR A 280 16.32 19.45 -26.90
N HIS A 281 16.47 18.13 -26.72
CA HIS A 281 15.37 17.17 -26.78
C HIS A 281 14.25 17.51 -25.82
N ARG A 282 14.62 17.92 -24.60
CA ARG A 282 13.64 18.33 -23.60
C ARG A 282 12.75 19.47 -24.09
N ALA A 283 13.34 20.53 -24.64
CA ALA A 283 12.60 21.67 -25.18
C ALA A 283 11.70 21.28 -26.37
N LEU A 284 12.14 20.32 -27.19
CA LEU A 284 11.37 19.83 -28.34
C LEU A 284 10.17 18.96 -27.92
N VAL A 285 10.33 18.11 -26.90
CA VAL A 285 9.23 17.28 -26.37
C VAL A 285 8.21 18.13 -25.61
N GLU A 286 8.66 19.09 -24.82
CA GLU A 286 7.76 20.01 -24.10
C GLU A 286 6.98 20.92 -25.06
N GLY A 287 7.59 21.32 -26.19
CA GLY A 287 6.97 22.17 -27.22
C GLY A 287 6.04 21.44 -28.20
N ALA A 288 6.02 20.11 -28.23
CA ALA A 288 5.15 19.36 -29.13
C ALA A 288 3.71 19.29 -28.60
N ALA A 289 2.75 19.69 -29.46
CA ALA A 289 1.34 19.91 -29.11
C ALA A 289 0.52 18.62 -28.94
N ASP A 290 0.84 17.58 -29.70
CA ASP A 290 0.14 16.30 -29.73
C ASP A 290 1.05 15.13 -29.32
N SER A 291 0.46 14.05 -28.80
CA SER A 291 1.19 12.87 -28.33
C SER A 291 1.97 12.18 -29.46
N GLY A 292 1.42 12.19 -30.69
CA GLY A 292 2.08 11.63 -31.87
C GLY A 292 3.37 12.40 -32.23
N ALA A 293 3.33 13.72 -32.22
CA ALA A 293 4.52 14.55 -32.43
C ALA A 293 5.57 14.36 -31.32
N ARG A 294 5.16 14.22 -30.05
CA ARG A 294 6.07 13.92 -28.94
C ARG A 294 6.82 12.61 -29.13
N ASP A 295 6.10 11.55 -29.48
CA ASP A 295 6.70 10.23 -29.70
C ASP A 295 7.65 10.24 -30.91
N ALA A 296 7.27 10.92 -32.00
CA ALA A 296 8.13 11.08 -33.17
C ALA A 296 9.42 11.86 -32.85
N VAL A 297 9.32 12.95 -32.09
CA VAL A 297 10.46 13.74 -31.62
C VAL A 297 11.37 12.90 -30.72
N MET A 298 10.80 12.09 -29.82
CA MET A 298 11.57 11.23 -28.92
C MET A 298 12.35 10.16 -29.68
N VAL A 299 11.70 9.48 -30.64
CA VAL A 299 12.37 8.48 -31.50
C VAL A 299 13.47 9.12 -32.33
N HIS A 300 13.21 10.30 -32.90
CA HIS A 300 14.20 11.00 -33.70
C HIS A 300 15.41 11.46 -32.85
N ALA A 301 15.16 12.00 -31.67
CA ALA A 301 16.22 12.41 -30.76
C ALA A 301 17.05 11.22 -30.24
N ALA A 302 16.42 10.10 -29.90
CA ALA A 302 17.11 8.87 -29.55
C ALA A 302 18.03 8.41 -30.70
N SER A 303 17.55 8.49 -31.94
CA SER A 303 18.37 8.23 -33.13
C SER A 303 19.56 9.20 -33.22
N CYS A 304 19.36 10.50 -33.03
CA CYS A 304 20.45 11.49 -33.06
C CYS A 304 21.50 11.26 -31.97
N ILE A 305 21.09 10.84 -30.76
CA ILE A 305 21.98 10.61 -29.62
C ILE A 305 22.80 9.32 -29.81
N PHE A 306 22.17 8.23 -30.25
CA PHE A 306 22.81 6.91 -30.25
C PHE A 306 23.33 6.44 -31.61
N SER A 307 22.95 7.09 -32.71
CA SER A 307 23.47 6.71 -34.04
C SER A 307 24.95 7.07 -34.20
N PRO A 308 25.72 6.26 -34.96
CA PRO A 308 27.07 6.63 -35.37
C PRO A 308 27.01 7.86 -36.28
N GLN A 309 27.70 8.94 -35.91
CA GLN A 309 27.76 10.15 -36.73
C GLN A 309 29.15 10.32 -37.36
N PRO A 310 29.25 10.42 -38.69
CA PRO A 310 30.52 10.73 -39.32
C PRO A 310 30.93 12.16 -38.97
N THR A 311 32.21 12.35 -38.61
CA THR A 311 32.79 13.69 -38.43
C THR A 311 33.88 13.93 -39.45
N GLY A 312 34.21 15.20 -39.73
CA GLY A 312 35.35 15.53 -40.59
C GLY A 312 36.71 15.02 -40.09
N TYR A 313 36.79 14.50 -38.85
CA TYR A 313 37.99 13.90 -38.26
C TYR A 313 38.14 12.40 -38.56
N THR A 314 37.12 11.76 -39.12
CA THR A 314 37.14 10.34 -39.51
C THR A 314 36.65 10.26 -40.94
N GLN A 315 37.55 9.97 -41.89
CA GLN A 315 37.11 9.57 -43.22
C GLN A 315 36.44 8.21 -43.07
N GLN A 316 35.13 8.15 -43.32
CA GLN A 316 34.46 6.89 -43.59
C GLN A 316 35.13 6.29 -44.82
N GLY A 317 35.68 5.08 -44.67
CA GLY A 317 36.07 4.28 -45.82
C GLY A 317 34.90 4.21 -46.78
N SER A 318 35.20 4.36 -48.07
CA SER A 318 34.27 4.29 -49.19
C SER A 318 33.69 2.89 -49.43
N ASP A 319 33.38 2.13 -48.37
CA ASP A 319 32.81 0.80 -48.46
C ASP A 319 31.79 0.60 -47.34
N GLY A 320 30.53 0.42 -47.73
CA GLY A 320 29.42 0.09 -46.85
C GLY A 320 28.38 1.19 -46.79
N GLU A 321 27.26 0.96 -47.47
CA GLU A 321 26.00 1.68 -47.33
C GLU A 321 25.85 2.26 -45.92
N GLY A 322 25.93 3.59 -45.85
CA GLY A 322 25.53 4.32 -44.66
C GLY A 322 24.10 3.92 -44.35
N SER A 323 23.91 3.19 -43.26
CA SER A 323 22.64 3.04 -42.58
C SER A 323 22.18 4.43 -42.15
N SER A 324 21.61 5.15 -43.11
CA SER A 324 21.00 6.43 -42.87
C SER A 324 19.87 6.20 -41.86
N PRO A 325 19.67 7.12 -40.90
CA PRO A 325 18.58 7.03 -39.91
C PRO A 325 17.17 6.98 -40.55
N ARG A 326 17.07 7.11 -41.89
CA ARG A 326 15.85 6.89 -42.68
C ARG A 326 15.40 5.42 -42.70
N SER A 327 16.30 4.44 -42.65
CA SER A 327 15.96 3.02 -42.78
C SER A 327 15.16 2.47 -41.59
N VAL A 328 15.48 2.94 -40.37
CA VAL A 328 14.78 2.52 -39.15
C VAL A 328 13.39 3.15 -39.05
N ILE A 329 13.24 4.37 -39.59
CA ILE A 329 11.95 5.06 -39.70
C ILE A 329 11.04 4.42 -40.76
N GLU A 330 11.59 3.91 -41.87
CA GLU A 330 10.79 3.13 -42.83
C GLU A 330 10.30 1.79 -42.25
N LEU A 331 11.09 1.13 -41.41
CA LEU A 331 10.65 -0.12 -40.76
C LEU A 331 9.59 0.12 -39.69
N ALA A 332 9.73 1.18 -38.87
CA ALA A 332 8.78 1.49 -37.80
C ALA A 332 7.48 2.12 -38.33
N SER A 333 7.54 2.94 -39.38
CA SER A 333 6.33 3.49 -40.00
C SER A 333 5.54 2.42 -40.77
N ARG A 334 6.20 1.44 -41.40
CA ARG A 334 5.51 0.32 -42.07
C ARG A 334 4.81 -0.61 -41.10
N SER A 335 5.36 -0.87 -39.91
CA SER A 335 4.69 -1.73 -38.91
C SER A 335 3.43 -1.07 -38.33
N VAL A 336 3.45 0.24 -38.10
CA VAL A 336 2.29 1.01 -37.63
C VAL A 336 1.19 1.12 -38.71
N VAL A 337 1.58 1.34 -39.97
CA VAL A 337 0.63 1.38 -41.10
C VAL A 337 0.04 0.00 -41.42
N ALA A 338 0.80 -1.08 -41.23
CA ALA A 338 0.30 -2.45 -41.38
C ALA A 338 -0.70 -2.83 -40.27
N ALA A 339 -0.49 -2.37 -39.04
CA ALA A 339 -1.41 -2.60 -37.93
C ALA A 339 -2.76 -1.86 -38.11
N ALA A 340 -2.72 -0.63 -38.63
CA ALA A 340 -3.93 0.16 -38.92
C ALA A 340 -4.77 -0.40 -40.09
N LYS A 341 -4.17 -1.18 -40.99
CA LYS A 341 -4.87 -1.81 -42.13
C LYS A 341 -5.52 -3.15 -41.78
N GLN A 342 -5.18 -3.76 -40.64
CA GLN A 342 -5.78 -5.00 -40.15
C GLN A 342 -6.99 -4.77 -39.23
N SER A 343 -7.30 -3.53 -38.84
CA SER A 343 -8.44 -3.20 -37.96
C SER A 343 -9.62 -2.52 -38.67
N ASN A 344 -9.69 -2.59 -40.00
CA ASN A 344 -10.85 -2.12 -40.80
C ASN A 344 -11.48 -3.27 -41.56
#